data_AF-A0A8I6Y6S9-F1
#
_entry.id   AF-A0A8I6Y6S9-F1
#
_cell.length_a   1.000
_cell.length_b   1.000
_cell.length_c   1.000
_cell.angle_alpha   90.00
_cell.angle_beta   90.00
_cell.angle_gamma   90.00
#
_symmetry.space_group_name_H-M   'P 1'
#
loop_
_entity.id
_entity.type
_entity.pdbx_description
1 polymer ?
#
loop_
_entity_poly.entity_id
_entity_poly.type
_entity_poly.pdbx_seq_one_letter_code
_entity_poly.pdbx_strand_id
1 'polypeptide(L)'
;MHHVWHVKCVAFEGTLRGRRFYGRTIQENGVNCGVVEWVDGPWPPVLLRYVSKLWEMFHVQNCGRVLDKEQFEKQLAKLKTKNDKLSMEYNKLVEDVSKMFDWQDGMVDKKVYQKQVEEEDFVKKEVEEKARLEV
;
A
#
# COMPACT_ATOMS: atom_id res chain seq x y z
N MET A 1 -11.47 -15.92 50.12
CA MET A 1 -10.41 -16.74 49.48
C MET A 1 -10.68 -16.74 47.99
N HIS A 2 -9.84 -16.10 47.17
CA HIS A 2 -10.01 -16.17 45.72
C HIS A 2 -9.58 -17.56 45.25
N HIS A 3 -10.52 -18.35 44.73
CA HIS A 3 -10.22 -19.57 44.00
C HIS A 3 -9.51 -19.17 42.72
N VAL A 4 -8.18 -19.22 42.73
CA VAL A 4 -7.36 -19.05 41.53
C VAL A 4 -7.51 -20.31 40.70
N TRP A 5 -8.27 -20.22 39.61
CA TRP A 5 -8.36 -21.30 38.64
C TRP A 5 -7.04 -21.38 37.88
N HIS A 6 -6.43 -22.55 37.85
CA HIS A 6 -5.24 -22.81 37.05
C HIS A 6 -5.69 -23.33 35.68
N VAL A 7 -5.21 -22.70 34.61
CA VAL A 7 -5.46 -23.13 33.23
C VAL A 7 -4.34 -24.09 32.83
N LYS A 8 -4.71 -25.22 32.23
CA LYS A 8 -3.74 -26.15 31.66
C LYS A 8 -3.31 -25.65 30.28
N CYS A 9 -2.04 -25.33 30.15
CA CYS A 9 -1.41 -24.76 28.95
C CYS A 9 -0.36 -25.72 28.38
N VAL A 10 0.07 -25.46 27.14
CA VAL A 10 1.17 -26.16 26.47
C VAL A 10 2.22 -25.13 26.06
N ALA A 11 3.48 -25.39 26.38
CA ALA A 11 4.58 -24.53 25.97
C ALA A 11 4.82 -24.65 24.45
N PHE A 12 5.03 -23.52 23.79
CA PHE A 12 5.24 -23.47 22.34
C PHE A 12 6.71 -23.21 21.96
N GLU A 13 7.46 -22.56 22.84
CA GLU A 13 8.79 -22.04 22.54
C GLU A 13 9.94 -22.90 23.07
N GLY A 14 11.03 -22.91 22.30
CA GLY A 14 12.29 -23.53 22.69
C GLY A 14 12.22 -25.03 22.90
N THR A 15 13.08 -25.51 23.79
CA THR A 15 13.18 -26.94 24.15
C THR A 15 12.03 -27.43 25.02
N LEU A 16 11.20 -26.51 25.52
CA LEU A 16 10.02 -26.82 26.32
C LEU A 16 8.78 -27.09 25.45
N ARG A 17 8.87 -26.85 24.13
CA ARG A 17 7.77 -27.07 23.19
C ARG A 17 7.09 -28.42 23.42
N GLY A 18 5.76 -28.38 23.54
CA GLY A 18 4.91 -29.55 23.74
C GLY A 18 4.72 -29.96 25.20
N ARG A 19 5.50 -29.44 26.16
CA ARG A 19 5.31 -29.72 27.59
C ARG A 19 4.12 -28.96 28.16
N ARG A 20 3.36 -29.63 29.02
CA ARG A 20 2.17 -29.07 29.66
C ARG A 20 2.50 -28.45 31.00
N PHE A 21 1.86 -27.33 31.29
CA PHE A 21 2.02 -26.62 32.56
C PHE A 21 0.71 -26.00 33.00
N TYR A 22 0.58 -25.75 34.30
CA TYR A 22 -0.48 -24.93 34.87
C TYR A 22 -0.04 -23.47 34.83
N GLY A 23 -0.79 -22.64 34.11
CA GLY A 23 -0.68 -21.19 34.15
C GLY A 23 -1.79 -20.61 35.03
N ARG A 24 -1.54 -19.47 35.67
CA ARG A 24 -2.63 -18.69 36.26
C ARG A 24 -3.48 -18.10 35.11
N THR A 25 -4.78 -17.91 35.33
CA THR A 25 -5.67 -17.24 34.38
C THR A 25 -5.11 -15.88 33.96
N ILE A 26 -5.15 -15.61 32.65
CA ILE A 26 -4.81 -14.32 32.06
C ILE A 26 -5.62 -13.24 32.78
N GLN A 27 -4.95 -12.24 33.36
CA GLN A 27 -5.65 -11.06 33.88
C GLN A 27 -6.30 -10.31 32.71
N GLU A 28 -7.38 -9.57 32.92
CA GLU A 28 -8.13 -8.84 31.86
C GLU A 28 -7.22 -7.98 30.94
N ASN A 29 -6.02 -7.66 31.40
CA ASN A 29 -4.99 -6.87 30.71
C ASN A 29 -4.11 -7.70 29.75
N GLY A 30 -4.38 -8.99 29.54
CA GLY A 30 -3.64 -9.86 28.61
C GLY A 30 -2.26 -10.30 29.10
N VAL A 31 -1.84 -9.94 30.31
CA VAL A 31 -0.54 -10.33 30.87
C VAL A 31 -0.60 -11.78 31.34
N ASN A 32 0.15 -12.65 30.64
CA ASN A 32 0.34 -14.03 31.05
C ASN A 32 1.20 -14.06 32.33
N CYS A 33 0.62 -14.58 33.41
CA CYS A 33 1.23 -14.67 34.74
C CYS A 33 2.30 -15.76 34.90
N GLY A 34 2.80 -16.31 33.78
CA GLY A 34 3.90 -17.26 33.75
C GLY A 34 3.49 -18.68 34.16
N VAL A 35 4.50 -19.55 34.22
CA VAL A 35 4.34 -20.95 34.64
C VAL A 35 4.20 -21.02 36.15
N VAL A 36 3.12 -21.61 36.65
CA VAL A 36 2.94 -21.91 38.07
C VAL A 36 3.59 -23.26 38.40
N GLU A 37 3.29 -24.29 37.61
CA GLU A 37 3.79 -25.64 37.80
C GLU A 37 3.83 -26.42 36.49
N TRP A 38 4.84 -27.28 36.31
CA TRP A 38 4.91 -28.18 35.16
C TRP A 38 4.14 -29.48 35.44
N VAL A 39 3.25 -29.85 34.51
CA VAL A 39 2.51 -31.13 34.57
C VAL A 39 3.42 -32.26 34.12
N ASP A 40 4.20 -32.02 33.06
CA ASP A 40 5.09 -33.02 32.50
C ASP A 40 6.49 -32.91 33.12
N GLY A 41 7.15 -34.04 33.35
CA GLY A 41 8.56 -34.08 33.71
C GLY A 41 9.48 -33.51 32.62
N PRO A 42 10.78 -33.31 32.90
CA PRO A 42 11.73 -32.91 31.88
C PRO A 42 11.78 -33.94 30.76
N TRP A 43 12.09 -33.48 29.54
CA TRP A 43 12.29 -34.41 28.43
C TRP A 43 13.42 -35.38 28.75
N PRO A 44 13.23 -36.69 28.51
CA PRO A 44 14.33 -37.63 28.43
C PRO A 44 15.43 -37.10 27.50
N PRO A 45 16.72 -37.36 27.76
CA PRO A 45 17.82 -36.77 26.99
C PRO A 45 17.72 -36.98 25.48
N VAL A 46 17.19 -38.13 25.05
CA VAL A 46 16.94 -38.44 23.64
C VAL A 46 15.90 -37.49 23.04
N LEU A 47 14.75 -37.32 23.71
CA LEU A 47 13.68 -36.42 23.25
C LEU A 47 14.12 -34.95 23.29
N LEU A 48 14.86 -34.55 24.32
CA LEU A 48 15.39 -33.18 24.40
C LEU A 48 16.24 -32.85 23.17
N ARG A 49 17.13 -33.76 22.73
CA ARG A 49 17.94 -33.58 21.52
C ARG A 49 17.09 -33.39 20.27
N TYR A 50 16.04 -34.19 20.10
CA TYR A 50 15.13 -34.06 18.96
C TYR A 50 14.35 -32.74 18.98
N VAL A 51 13.80 -32.35 20.13
CA VAL A 51 13.07 -31.09 20.27
C VAL A 51 13.99 -29.90 20.03
N SER A 52 15.22 -29.92 20.55
CA SER A 52 16.23 -28.90 20.26
C SER A 52 16.53 -28.81 18.77
N LYS A 53 16.73 -29.94 18.09
CA LYS A 53 17.03 -29.95 16.65
C LYS A 53 15.87 -29.40 15.82
N LEU A 54 14.63 -29.78 16.15
CA LEU A 54 13.44 -29.25 15.50
C LEU A 54 13.27 -27.75 15.74
N TRP A 55 13.61 -27.26 16.93
CA TRP A 55 13.57 -25.83 17.24
C TRP A 55 14.63 -25.05 16.45
N GLU A 56 15.85 -25.56 16.35
CA GLU A 56 16.91 -24.99 15.50
C GLU A 56 16.49 -24.91 14.03
N MET A 57 15.93 -26.00 13.49
CA MET A 57 15.46 -26.03 12.09
C MET A 57 14.35 -24.99 11.86
N PHE A 58 13.40 -24.88 12.79
CA PHE A 58 12.35 -23.87 12.74
C PHE A 58 12.92 -22.45 12.79
N HIS A 59 13.91 -22.20 13.65
CA HIS A 59 14.55 -20.89 13.76
C HIS A 59 15.31 -20.53 12.48
N VAL A 60 16.12 -21.45 11.94
CA VAL A 60 16.86 -21.26 10.68
C VAL A 60 15.91 -20.97 9.52
N GLN A 61 14.83 -21.75 9.39
CA GLN A 61 13.86 -21.54 8.31
C GLN A 61 13.12 -20.20 8.44
N ASN A 62 12.77 -19.78 9.66
CA ASN A 62 12.13 -18.49 9.88
C ASN A 62 13.08 -17.31 9.69
N CYS A 63 14.34 -17.42 10.12
CA CYS A 63 15.36 -16.42 9.86
C CYS A 63 15.58 -16.22 8.36
N GLY A 64 15.67 -17.32 7.59
CA GLY A 64 15.73 -17.26 6.13
C GLY A 64 14.55 -16.50 5.53
N ARG A 65 13.31 -16.84 5.96
CA ARG A 65 12.10 -16.15 5.50
C ARG A 65 12.05 -14.67 5.88
N VAL A 66 12.57 -14.28 7.05
CA VAL A 66 12.63 -12.87 7.48
C VAL A 66 13.63 -12.09 6.62
N LEU A 67 14.80 -12.66 6.35
CA LEU A 67 15.80 -12.05 5.47
C LEU A 67 15.28 -11.91 4.04
N ASP A 68 14.64 -12.96 3.51
CA ASP A 68 14.02 -12.93 2.18
C ASP A 68 12.93 -11.84 2.13
N LYS A 69 12.06 -11.78 3.14
CA LYS A 69 11.02 -10.75 3.25
C LYS A 69 11.62 -9.34 3.23
N GLU A 70 12.67 -9.08 4.01
CA GLU A 70 13.32 -7.76 4.03
C GLU A 70 13.92 -7.40 2.65
N GLN A 71 14.54 -8.37 1.97
CA GLN A 71 15.06 -8.17 0.62
C GLN A 71 13.94 -7.86 -0.38
N PHE A 72 12.84 -8.61 -0.33
CA PHE A 72 11.67 -8.36 -1.17
C PHE A 72 11.05 -7.00 -0.90
N GLU A 73 10.90 -6.60 0.38
CA GLU A 73 10.40 -5.28 0.75
C GLU A 73 11.27 -4.15 0.20
N LYS A 74 12.62 -4.29 0.27
CA LYS A 74 13.54 -3.33 -0.34
C LYS A 74 13.38 -3.23 -1.86
N GLN A 75 13.22 -4.36 -2.55
CA GLN A 75 12.99 -4.36 -4.00
C GLN A 75 11.63 -3.74 -4.35
N LEU A 76 10.60 -4.04 -3.58
CA LEU A 76 9.24 -3.53 -3.78
C LEU A 76 9.20 -2.01 -3.56
N ALA A 77 9.91 -1.48 -2.56
CA ALA A 77 10.06 -0.04 -2.35
C ALA A 77 10.72 0.66 -3.54
N LYS A 78 11.81 0.08 -4.08
CA LYS A 78 12.48 0.62 -5.29
C LYS A 78 11.54 0.64 -6.50
N LEU A 79 10.80 -0.44 -6.72
CA LEU A 79 9.83 -0.52 -7.81
C LEU A 79 8.71 0.51 -7.65
N LYS A 80 8.20 0.69 -6.42
CA LYS A 80 7.19 1.68 -6.12
C LYS A 80 7.66 3.09 -6.43
N THR A 81 8.87 3.48 -6.00
CA THR A 81 9.44 4.81 -6.33
C THR A 81 9.58 5.03 -7.84
N LYS A 82 10.03 4.00 -8.59
CA LYS A 82 10.12 4.10 -10.06
C LYS A 82 8.74 4.26 -10.70
N ASN A 83 7.76 3.51 -10.23
CA ASN A 83 6.38 3.57 -10.72
C ASN A 83 5.76 4.94 -10.44
N ASP A 84 5.94 5.49 -9.23
CA ASP A 84 5.43 6.79 -8.86
C ASP A 84 6.06 7.90 -9.73
N LYS A 85 7.37 7.80 -9.98
CA LYS A 85 8.07 8.72 -10.89
C LYS A 85 7.51 8.66 -12.32
N LEU A 86 7.34 7.45 -12.87
CA LEU A 86 6.76 7.26 -14.20
C LEU A 86 5.32 7.78 -14.28
N SER A 87 4.52 7.57 -13.23
CA SER A 87 3.16 8.09 -13.14
C SER A 87 3.13 9.63 -13.18
N MET A 88 4.04 10.28 -12.44
CA MET A 88 4.19 11.74 -12.49
C MET A 88 4.61 12.25 -13.87
N GLU A 89 5.58 11.60 -14.51
CA GLU A 89 6.03 11.94 -15.85
C GLU A 89 4.92 11.77 -16.89
N TYR A 90 4.16 10.67 -16.80
CA TYR A 90 3.02 10.41 -17.65
C TYR A 90 1.92 11.47 -17.48
N ASN A 91 1.53 11.79 -16.24
CA ASN A 91 0.50 12.80 -15.98
C ASN A 91 0.92 14.17 -16.49
N LYS A 92 2.19 14.54 -16.31
CA LYS A 92 2.72 15.79 -16.86
C LYS A 92 2.62 15.82 -18.39
N LEU A 93 3.00 14.72 -19.04
CA LEU A 93 2.89 14.62 -20.50
C LEU A 93 1.43 14.75 -20.97
N VAL A 94 0.50 14.11 -20.26
CA VAL A 94 -0.94 14.23 -20.55
C VAL A 94 -1.42 15.67 -20.40
N GLU A 95 -1.02 16.37 -19.34
CA GLU A 95 -1.35 17.79 -19.15
C GLU A 95 -0.76 18.68 -20.25
N ASP A 96 0.51 18.48 -20.59
CA ASP A 96 1.19 19.28 -21.62
C ASP A 96 0.56 19.05 -23.00
N VAL A 97 0.17 17.82 -23.33
CA VAL A 97 -0.57 17.49 -24.55
C VAL A 97 -1.96 18.10 -24.54
N SER A 98 -2.69 18.03 -23.43
CA SER A 98 -4.02 18.63 -23.31
C SER A 98 -3.97 20.15 -23.54
N LYS A 99 -3.00 20.84 -22.93
CA LYS A 99 -2.78 22.28 -23.13
C LYS A 99 -2.45 22.64 -24.59
N MET A 100 -1.72 21.77 -25.30
CA MET A 100 -1.44 21.99 -26.73
C MET A 100 -2.72 21.93 -27.57
N PHE A 101 -3.62 21.00 -27.28
CA PHE A 101 -4.92 20.93 -27.96
C PHE A 101 -5.79 22.15 -27.62
N ASP A 102 -5.92 22.50 -26.34
CA ASP A 102 -6.69 23.69 -25.91
C ASP A 102 -6.17 24.98 -26.58
N TRP A 103 -4.84 25.13 -26.71
CA TRP A 103 -4.24 26.26 -27.40
C TRP A 103 -4.55 26.29 -28.89
N GLN A 104 -4.53 25.13 -29.55
CA GLN A 104 -4.89 25.01 -30.97
C GLN A 104 -6.36 25.36 -31.19
N ASP A 105 -7.27 24.82 -30.38
CA ASP A 105 -8.70 25.09 -30.48
C ASP A 105 -9.00 26.57 -30.24
N GLY A 106 -8.39 27.18 -29.21
CA GLY A 106 -8.54 28.61 -28.96
C GLY A 106 -8.01 29.51 -30.09
N MET A 107 -6.96 29.09 -30.82
CA MET A 107 -6.50 29.80 -32.02
C MET A 107 -7.48 29.68 -33.19
N VAL A 108 -8.12 28.51 -33.35
CA VAL A 108 -9.13 28.29 -34.38
C VAL A 108 -10.37 29.14 -34.10
N ASP A 109 -10.87 29.13 -32.86
CA ASP A 109 -12.03 29.92 -32.43
C ASP A 109 -11.80 31.41 -32.69
N LYS A 110 -10.61 31.93 -32.36
CA LYS A 110 -10.25 33.33 -32.62
C LYS A 110 -10.29 33.68 -34.11
N LYS A 111 -9.79 32.81 -34.98
CA LYS A 111 -9.82 33.02 -36.44
C LYS A 111 -11.24 32.97 -37.00
N VAL A 112 -12.07 32.06 -36.49
CA VAL A 112 -13.49 31.96 -36.87
C VAL A 112 -14.22 33.25 -36.49
N TYR A 113 -14.03 33.73 -35.25
CA TYR A 113 -14.65 34.96 -34.78
C TYR A 113 -14.21 36.18 -35.60
N GLN A 114 -12.91 36.32 -35.90
CA GLN A 114 -12.40 37.42 -36.73
C GLN A 114 -13.03 37.44 -38.13
N LYS A 115 -13.18 36.27 -38.78
CA LYS A 115 -13.85 36.17 -40.08
C LYS A 115 -15.33 36.57 -40.01
N GLN A 116 -16.05 36.13 -38.98
CA GLN A 116 -17.46 36.49 -38.80
C GLN A 116 -17.64 38.00 -38.67
N VAL A 117 -16.78 38.66 -37.88
CA VAL A 117 -16.81 40.13 -37.72
C VAL A 117 -16.50 40.84 -39.05
N GLU A 118 -15.49 40.37 -39.79
CA GLU A 118 -15.14 40.93 -41.11
C GLU A 118 -16.28 40.78 -42.13
N GLU A 119 -16.97 39.63 -42.14
CA GLU A 119 -18.15 39.39 -42.98
C GLU A 119 -19.32 40.29 -42.58
N GLU A 120 -19.60 40.44 -41.28
CA GLU A 120 -20.65 41.34 -40.78
C GLU A 120 -20.40 42.80 -41.16
N ASP A 121 -19.17 43.28 -41.00
CA ASP A 121 -18.78 44.64 -41.38
C ASP A 121 -18.86 44.87 -42.91
N PHE A 122 -18.52 43.86 -43.71
CA PHE A 122 -18.65 43.92 -45.17
C PHE A 122 -20.11 44.01 -45.59
N VAL A 123 -20.97 43.14 -45.06
CA VAL A 123 -22.42 43.14 -45.34
C VAL A 123 -23.04 44.48 -44.93
N LYS A 124 -22.64 45.03 -43.78
CA LYS A 124 -23.16 46.32 -43.30
C LYS A 124 -22.81 47.47 -44.25
N LYS A 125 -21.59 47.51 -44.80
CA LYS A 125 -21.18 48.52 -45.79
C LYS A 125 -21.97 48.39 -47.10
N GLU A 126 -22.19 47.18 -47.60
CA GLU A 126 -23.01 46.96 -48.79
C GLU A 126 -24.44 47.46 -48.61
N VAL A 127 -25.04 47.21 -47.43
CA VAL A 127 -26.39 47.70 -47.11
C VAL A 127 -26.42 49.23 -47.04
N GLU A 128 -25.41 49.85 -46.44
CA GLU A 128 -25.32 51.32 -46.33
C GLU A 128 -25.09 51.99 -47.69
N GLU A 129 -24.29 51.38 -48.58
CA GLU A 129 -24.07 51.85 -49.94
C GLU A 129 -25.34 51.74 -50.79
N LYS A 130 -26.04 50.59 -50.74
CA LYS A 130 -27.33 50.41 -51.42
C LYS A 130 -28.35 51.44 -50.95
N ALA A 131 -28.44 51.69 -49.65
CA ALA A 131 -29.36 52.69 -49.10
C ALA A 131 -29.04 54.13 -49.54
N ARG A 132 -27.78 54.47 -49.86
CA ARG A 132 -27.40 55.78 -50.38
C ARG A 132 -27.71 55.97 -51.86
N LEU A 133 -27.78 54.89 -52.63
CA LEU A 133 -28.09 54.91 -54.07
C LEU A 133 -29.59 54.96 -54.36
N GLU A 134 -30.44 54.68 -53.36
CA GLU A 134 -31.90 54.69 -53.47
C GLU A 134 -32.56 56.03 -53.02
N VAL A 135 -31.75 57.07 -52.73
CA VAL A 135 -32.18 58.45 -52.39
C VAL A 135 -31.85 59.40 -53.53
#